data_AF-A0A351BZF3-F1
#
_entry.id   AF-A0A351BZF3-F1
#
_cell.length_a   1.000
_cell.length_b   1.000
_cell.length_c   1.000
_cell.angle_alpha   90.00
_cell.angle_beta   90.00
_cell.angle_gamma   90.00
#
_symmetry.space_group_name_H-M   'P 1'
#
loop_
_entity.id
_entity.type
_entity.pdbx_description
1 polymer ?
#
loop_
_entity_poly.entity_id
_entity_poly.type
_entity_poly.pdbx_seq_one_letter_code
_entity_poly.pdbx_strand_id
1 'polypeptide(L)'
;NPGGGTVDWANPWGQHKFVNSIEAREDGGTPPFLQTIKAALAIKLKEEMTSEKIVKREEELVKIVFNELEQISSLHILAGHIKHRIGAISFYVDNIHYNLLVKILNDRYGIQVRGGCSCAGTYGHYLLHVDQNYSNKITEKISHGDLSEKPGWVRLSLHPTMSNDEVYFITSAIKETILNIDVWNKDYNYDIHTNEFFHKSQSANDFDFIKKWF
;
A
#
# COMPACT_ATOMS: atom_id res chain seq x y z
N ASN A 1 -11.84 13.32 -21.94
CA ASN A 1 -13.23 13.36 -22.47
C ASN A 1 -14.05 12.31 -21.74
N PRO A 2 -15.17 12.67 -21.08
CA PRO A 2 -16.11 11.69 -20.56
C PRO A 2 -16.62 10.80 -21.71
N GLY A 3 -17.02 9.57 -21.38
CA GLY A 3 -17.30 8.47 -22.32
C GLY A 3 -18.56 8.61 -23.17
N GLY A 4 -18.77 9.76 -23.81
CA GLY A 4 -19.82 9.98 -24.81
C GLY A 4 -21.26 10.08 -24.29
N GLY A 5 -21.56 9.50 -23.12
CA GLY A 5 -22.88 9.51 -22.47
C GLY A 5 -23.87 8.48 -23.04
N THR A 6 -24.88 8.10 -22.26
CA THR A 6 -25.95 7.18 -22.71
C THR A 6 -27.03 7.92 -23.50
N VAL A 7 -27.38 7.39 -24.67
CA VAL A 7 -28.39 7.96 -25.58
C VAL A 7 -29.63 7.07 -25.68
N ASP A 8 -30.80 7.69 -25.78
CA ASP A 8 -32.05 7.01 -26.18
C ASP A 8 -31.93 6.52 -27.64
N TRP A 9 -31.32 7.34 -28.49
CA TRP A 9 -31.03 7.04 -29.88
C TRP A 9 -29.92 7.96 -30.40
N ALA A 10 -29.19 7.47 -31.40
CA ALA A 10 -28.31 8.26 -32.25
C ALA A 10 -28.50 7.78 -33.69
N ASN A 11 -28.25 8.65 -34.67
CA ASN A 11 -28.37 8.29 -36.09
C ASN A 11 -27.12 8.66 -36.90
N PRO A 12 -26.93 8.06 -38.10
CA PRO A 12 -25.76 8.33 -38.94
C PRO A 12 -25.64 9.78 -39.44
N TRP A 13 -26.69 10.59 -39.29
CA TRP A 13 -26.74 12.00 -39.70
C TRP A 13 -26.33 12.97 -38.58
N GLY A 14 -25.79 12.45 -37.47
CA GLY A 14 -25.23 13.25 -36.37
C GLY A 14 -26.23 13.70 -35.31
N GLN A 15 -27.49 13.27 -35.39
CA GLN A 15 -28.48 13.57 -34.36
C GLN A 15 -28.45 12.51 -33.27
N HIS A 16 -28.72 12.91 -32.04
CA HIS A 16 -28.85 12.02 -30.91
C HIS A 16 -29.77 12.65 -29.87
N LYS A 17 -30.28 11.81 -28.96
CA LYS A 17 -30.98 12.25 -27.77
C LYS A 17 -30.37 11.54 -26.56
N PHE A 18 -29.80 12.30 -25.63
CA PHE A 18 -29.33 11.75 -24.37
C PHE A 18 -30.49 11.29 -23.49
N VAL A 19 -30.22 10.26 -22.67
CA VAL A 19 -31.14 9.87 -21.60
C VAL A 19 -31.36 11.05 -20.65
N ASN A 20 -32.61 11.32 -20.27
CA ASN A 20 -32.96 12.46 -19.42
C ASN A 20 -32.41 12.33 -17.99
N SER A 21 -32.35 11.10 -17.43
CA SER A 21 -31.70 10.84 -16.14
C SER A 21 -30.20 11.11 -16.27
N ILE A 22 -29.69 11.93 -15.35
CA ILE A 22 -28.27 12.30 -15.30
C ILE A 22 -27.45 11.06 -14.92
N GLU A 23 -27.93 10.28 -13.96
CA GLU A 23 -27.29 9.05 -13.49
C GLU A 23 -27.14 8.02 -14.61
N ALA A 24 -28.23 7.75 -15.34
CA ALA A 24 -28.22 6.80 -16.45
C ALA A 24 -27.36 7.30 -17.63
N ARG A 25 -27.16 8.61 -17.77
CA ARG A 25 -26.31 9.20 -18.80
C ARG A 25 -24.83 8.98 -18.52
N GLU A 26 -24.44 8.96 -17.24
CA GLU A 26 -23.06 8.67 -16.81
C GLU A 26 -22.77 7.17 -16.72
N ASP A 27 -23.81 6.32 -16.68
CA ASP A 27 -23.70 4.84 -16.70
C ASP A 27 -23.73 4.29 -18.14
N GLY A 28 -22.68 4.62 -18.90
CA GLY A 28 -22.57 4.32 -20.32
C GLY A 28 -22.43 2.83 -20.66
N GLY A 29 -23.30 2.33 -21.52
CA GLY A 29 -23.21 0.99 -22.11
C GLY A 29 -23.98 -0.09 -21.35
N THR A 30 -23.56 -1.35 -21.49
CA THR A 30 -24.14 -2.45 -20.70
C THR A 30 -23.67 -2.33 -19.26
N PRO A 31 -24.57 -2.21 -18.27
CA PRO A 31 -24.17 -2.07 -16.87
C PRO A 31 -23.33 -3.26 -16.40
N PRO A 32 -22.39 -3.06 -15.47
CA PRO A 32 -21.55 -4.12 -14.95
C PRO A 32 -22.32 -4.94 -13.89
N PHE A 33 -23.36 -5.68 -14.34
CA PHE A 33 -24.35 -6.32 -13.46
C PHE A 33 -23.73 -7.14 -12.32
N LEU A 34 -22.75 -8.01 -12.63
CA LEU A 34 -22.11 -8.85 -11.62
C LEU A 34 -21.28 -8.02 -10.64
N GLN A 35 -20.60 -6.97 -11.09
CA GLN A 35 -19.84 -6.06 -10.25
C GLN A 35 -20.79 -5.28 -9.32
N THR A 36 -21.91 -4.81 -9.83
CA THR A 36 -22.94 -4.12 -9.04
C THR A 36 -23.53 -5.04 -7.97
N ILE A 37 -23.83 -6.30 -8.31
CA ILE A 37 -24.29 -7.30 -7.33
C ILE A 37 -23.23 -7.51 -6.24
N LYS A 38 -21.96 -7.69 -6.61
CA LYS A 38 -20.86 -7.88 -5.65
C LYS A 38 -20.67 -6.65 -4.74
N ALA A 39 -20.75 -5.44 -5.30
CA ALA A 39 -20.67 -4.21 -4.54
C ALA A 39 -21.83 -4.08 -3.53
N ALA A 40 -23.06 -4.40 -3.96
CA ALA A 40 -24.22 -4.40 -3.07
C ALA A 40 -24.07 -5.40 -1.92
N LEU A 41 -23.52 -6.60 -2.17
CA LEU A 41 -23.24 -7.59 -1.13
C LEU A 41 -22.15 -7.11 -0.16
N ALA A 42 -21.09 -6.47 -0.66
CA ALA A 42 -20.05 -5.90 0.20
C ALA A 42 -20.59 -4.78 1.10
N ILE A 43 -21.47 -3.92 0.57
CA ILE A 43 -22.14 -2.87 1.34
C ILE A 43 -23.04 -3.49 2.41
N LYS A 44 -23.84 -4.50 2.08
CA LYS A 44 -24.69 -5.21 3.06
C LYS A 44 -23.88 -5.80 4.21
N LEU A 45 -22.77 -6.48 3.90
CA LEU A 45 -21.87 -7.00 4.93
C LEU A 45 -21.32 -5.87 5.83
N LYS A 46 -20.90 -4.75 5.23
CA LYS A 46 -20.44 -3.58 5.97
C LYS A 46 -21.53 -2.98 6.86
N GLU A 47 -22.80 -2.98 6.42
CA GLU A 47 -23.94 -2.52 7.20
C GLU A 47 -24.21 -3.43 8.40
N GLU A 48 -24.10 -4.75 8.24
CA GLU A 48 -24.18 -5.72 9.35
C GLU A 48 -23.04 -5.55 10.37
N MET A 49 -21.83 -5.26 9.89
CA MET A 49 -20.68 -4.94 10.75
C MET A 49 -20.87 -3.62 11.50
N THR A 50 -21.61 -2.67 10.94
CA THR A 50 -21.81 -1.28 11.40
C THR A 50 -20.53 -0.43 11.46
N SER A 51 -20.65 0.87 11.16
CA SER A 51 -19.50 1.79 11.18
C SER A 51 -18.92 1.94 12.58
N GLU A 52 -19.77 1.94 13.61
CA GLU A 52 -19.38 2.17 15.00
C GLU A 52 -18.52 1.03 15.54
N LYS A 53 -18.83 -0.22 15.19
CA LYS A 53 -18.00 -1.36 15.60
C LYS A 53 -16.69 -1.39 14.82
N ILE A 54 -16.71 -1.05 13.52
CA ILE A 54 -15.50 -0.94 12.70
C ILE A 54 -14.54 0.09 13.31
N VAL A 55 -15.03 1.30 13.62
CA VAL A 55 -14.20 2.36 14.24
C VAL A 55 -13.62 1.90 15.57
N LYS A 56 -14.45 1.34 16.47
CA LYS A 56 -13.97 0.84 17.78
C LYS A 56 -12.90 -0.25 17.62
N ARG A 57 -13.09 -1.14 16.64
CA ARG A 57 -12.14 -2.22 16.37
C ARG A 57 -10.82 -1.68 15.80
N GLU A 58 -10.88 -0.75 14.86
CA GLU A 58 -9.67 -0.11 14.32
C GLU A 58 -8.91 0.66 15.40
N GLU A 59 -9.59 1.39 16.28
CA GLU A 59 -8.98 2.09 17.42
C GLU A 59 -8.23 1.12 18.37
N GLU A 60 -8.83 -0.03 18.67
CA GLU A 60 -8.19 -1.09 19.46
C GLU A 60 -6.92 -1.60 18.78
N LEU A 61 -6.99 -1.93 17.49
CA LEU A 61 -5.86 -2.47 16.73
C LEU A 61 -4.73 -1.43 16.58
N VAL A 62 -5.07 -0.16 16.31
CA VAL A 62 -4.10 0.94 16.26
C VAL A 62 -3.39 1.09 17.59
N LYS A 63 -4.13 1.02 18.71
CA LYS A 63 -3.54 1.10 20.05
C LYS A 63 -2.53 -0.03 20.30
N ILE A 64 -2.85 -1.26 19.89
CA ILE A 64 -1.91 -2.39 19.99
C ILE A 64 -0.63 -2.09 19.19
N VAL A 65 -0.76 -1.70 17.91
CA VAL A 65 0.41 -1.43 17.07
C VAL A 65 1.28 -0.32 17.63
N PHE A 66 0.68 0.80 18.09
CA PHE A 66 1.46 1.89 18.68
C PHE A 66 2.17 1.45 19.96
N ASN A 67 1.51 0.71 20.85
CA ASN A 67 2.13 0.22 22.07
C ASN A 67 3.33 -0.69 21.81
N GLU A 68 3.29 -1.50 20.74
CA GLU A 68 4.37 -2.42 20.39
C GLU A 68 5.50 -1.72 19.62
N LEU A 69 5.17 -0.92 18.61
CA LEU A 69 6.17 -0.31 17.73
C LEU A 69 6.92 0.85 18.39
N GLU A 70 6.29 1.64 19.27
CA GLU A 70 6.96 2.72 20.01
C GLU A 70 8.05 2.22 20.98
N GLN A 71 8.06 0.93 21.31
CA GLN A 71 9.10 0.32 22.15
C GLN A 71 10.41 0.05 21.37
N ILE A 72 10.39 0.16 20.04
CA ILE A 72 11.53 -0.13 19.19
C ILE A 72 12.25 1.19 18.89
N SER A 73 13.37 1.44 19.57
CA SER A 73 14.06 2.74 19.54
C SER A 73 14.56 3.19 18.17
N SER A 74 14.85 2.26 17.26
CA SER A 74 15.29 2.54 15.89
C SER A 74 14.14 2.70 14.90
N LEU A 75 12.89 2.48 15.32
CA LEU A 75 11.70 2.59 14.49
C LEU A 75 11.00 3.92 14.73
N HIS A 76 10.72 4.63 13.64
CA HIS A 76 10.10 5.95 13.68
C HIS A 76 8.75 5.93 12.96
N ILE A 77 7.67 6.09 13.72
CA ILE A 77 6.31 6.20 13.17
C ILE A 77 6.10 7.62 12.61
N LEU A 78 5.77 7.71 11.33
CA LEU A 78 5.44 8.97 10.68
C LEU A 78 4.12 9.53 11.25
N ALA A 79 4.19 10.78 11.71
CA ALA A 79 3.16 11.42 12.51
C ALA A 79 2.77 10.61 13.77
N GLY A 80 3.74 10.01 14.47
CA GLY A 80 3.52 9.18 15.66
C GLY A 80 2.83 9.89 16.84
N HIS A 81 2.83 11.22 16.86
CA HIS A 81 2.07 12.00 17.85
C HIS A 81 0.55 11.94 17.62
N ILE A 82 0.09 11.59 16.41
CA ILE A 82 -1.33 11.45 16.07
C ILE A 82 -1.72 9.99 16.29
N LYS A 83 -2.33 9.68 17.45
CA LYS A 83 -2.73 8.32 17.83
C LYS A 83 -4.19 7.98 17.49
N HIS A 84 -5.07 8.98 17.45
CA HIS A 84 -6.43 8.81 16.93
C HIS A 84 -6.41 8.98 15.40
N ARG A 85 -6.38 7.85 14.69
CA ARG A 85 -6.23 7.78 13.23
C ARG A 85 -6.76 6.45 12.71
N ILE A 86 -6.97 6.39 11.40
CA ILE A 86 -7.25 5.13 10.69
C ILE A 86 -6.03 4.20 10.76
N GLY A 87 -6.26 2.89 10.59
CA GLY A 87 -5.27 1.81 10.66
C GLY A 87 -4.14 1.81 9.62
N ALA A 88 -3.85 2.94 8.96
CA ALA A 88 -2.74 3.11 8.03
C ALA A 88 -1.52 3.71 8.77
N ILE A 89 -0.58 2.85 9.14
CA ILE A 89 0.57 3.18 9.98
C ILE A 89 1.83 3.13 9.10
N SER A 90 2.45 4.30 8.93
CA SER A 90 3.66 4.46 8.12
C SER A 90 4.85 4.67 9.02
N PHE A 91 5.94 3.95 8.77
CA PHE A 91 7.15 4.02 9.60
C PHE A 91 8.41 3.71 8.78
N TYR A 92 9.55 4.19 9.27
CA TYR A 92 10.86 3.78 8.79
C TYR A 92 11.70 3.27 9.95
N VAL A 93 12.79 2.57 9.64
CA VAL A 93 13.73 2.07 10.63
C VAL A 93 15.12 2.54 10.25
N ASP A 94 15.88 3.02 11.22
CA ASP A 94 17.23 3.53 11.01
C ASP A 94 18.10 2.48 10.32
N ASN A 95 18.82 2.89 9.27
CA ASN A 95 19.75 2.06 8.49
C ASN A 95 19.13 0.80 7.84
N ILE A 96 17.80 0.71 7.72
CA ILE A 96 17.13 -0.38 6.99
C ILE A 96 16.35 0.19 5.81
N HIS A 97 16.69 -0.24 4.60
CA HIS A 97 15.92 0.14 3.43
C HIS A 97 14.49 -0.42 3.52
N TYR A 98 13.47 0.42 3.31
CA TYR A 98 12.07 0.04 3.47
C TYR A 98 11.67 -1.18 2.62
N ASN A 99 12.16 -1.29 1.38
CA ASN A 99 11.88 -2.47 0.54
C ASN A 99 12.58 -3.74 1.02
N LEU A 100 13.72 -3.65 1.71
CA LEU A 100 14.32 -4.82 2.35
C LEU A 100 13.45 -5.30 3.50
N LEU A 101 12.97 -4.39 4.35
CA LEU A 101 12.08 -4.72 5.46
C LEU A 101 10.78 -5.38 4.94
N VAL A 102 10.17 -4.81 3.91
CA VAL A 102 8.98 -5.37 3.23
C VAL A 102 9.27 -6.79 2.71
N LYS A 103 10.40 -6.98 2.04
CA LYS A 103 10.76 -8.27 1.45
C LYS A 103 10.96 -9.35 2.51
N ILE A 104 11.68 -9.03 3.58
CA ILE A 104 11.94 -9.98 4.68
C ILE A 104 10.64 -10.39 5.39
N LEU A 105 9.75 -9.42 5.66
CA LEU A 105 8.44 -9.69 6.27
C LEU A 105 7.60 -10.65 5.42
N ASN A 106 7.59 -10.45 4.11
CA ASN A 106 6.92 -11.37 3.18
C ASN A 106 7.56 -12.76 3.19
N ASP A 107 8.88 -12.84 3.03
CA ASP A 107 9.55 -14.12 2.81
C ASP A 107 9.62 -15.01 4.06
N ARG A 108 9.77 -14.41 5.24
CA ARG A 108 9.93 -15.15 6.50
C ARG A 108 8.61 -15.39 7.23
N TYR A 109 7.65 -14.48 7.10
CA TYR A 109 6.41 -14.50 7.88
C TYR A 109 5.14 -14.52 7.03
N GLY A 110 5.25 -14.37 5.70
CA GLY A 110 4.08 -14.22 4.83
C GLY A 110 3.33 -12.90 5.03
N ILE A 111 3.96 -11.91 5.68
CA ILE A 111 3.31 -10.62 5.98
C ILE A 111 3.54 -9.66 4.83
N GLN A 112 2.45 -9.25 4.18
CA GLN A 112 2.49 -8.33 3.04
C GLN A 112 2.19 -6.89 3.47
N VAL A 113 3.26 -6.09 3.57
CA VAL A 113 3.20 -4.64 3.75
C VAL A 113 3.64 -3.92 2.47
N ARG A 114 3.42 -2.60 2.38
CA ARG A 114 3.84 -1.83 1.20
C ARG A 114 5.03 -0.93 1.51
N GLY A 115 6.03 -0.95 0.63
CA GLY A 115 7.15 -0.02 0.63
C GLY A 115 6.97 1.12 -0.37
N GLY A 116 7.53 2.29 -0.05
CA GLY A 116 7.62 3.44 -0.96
C GLY A 116 7.01 4.71 -0.37
N CYS A 117 6.69 5.68 -1.23
CA CYS A 117 6.16 7.00 -0.82
C CYS A 117 4.62 7.09 -0.84
N SER A 118 3.91 5.95 -0.94
CA SER A 118 2.42 5.89 -0.93
C SER A 118 1.72 6.84 -1.92
N CYS A 119 2.32 7.11 -3.09
CA CYS A 119 1.86 8.10 -4.09
C CYS A 119 1.78 9.55 -3.56
N ALA A 120 2.43 9.84 -2.43
CA ALA A 120 2.43 11.14 -1.77
C ALA A 120 3.82 11.77 -1.87
N GLY A 121 4.41 11.83 -3.07
CA GLY A 121 5.81 12.24 -3.28
C GLY A 121 6.14 13.61 -2.71
N THR A 122 5.26 14.61 -2.88
CA THR A 122 5.43 15.95 -2.31
C THR A 122 5.36 15.95 -0.78
N TYR A 123 4.47 15.15 -0.21
CA TYR A 123 4.37 14.98 1.25
C TYR A 123 5.56 14.21 1.84
N GLY A 124 6.10 13.25 1.08
CA GLY A 124 7.33 12.53 1.43
C GLY A 124 8.54 13.46 1.58
N HIS A 125 8.62 14.52 0.77
CA HIS A 125 9.69 15.53 0.92
C HIS A 125 9.59 16.26 2.27
N TYR A 126 8.38 16.61 2.68
CA TYR A 126 8.14 17.25 3.98
C TYR A 126 8.43 16.29 5.15
N LEU A 127 7.93 15.06 5.07
CA LEU A 127 8.06 14.06 6.15
C LEU A 127 9.47 13.55 6.37
N LEU A 128 10.27 13.47 5.31
CA LEU A 128 11.64 12.94 5.36
C LEU A 128 12.68 14.05 5.29
N HIS A 129 12.26 15.31 5.47
CA HIS A 129 13.12 16.50 5.43
C HIS A 129 14.03 16.56 4.19
N VAL A 130 13.49 16.16 3.02
CA VAL A 130 14.20 16.23 1.74
C VAL A 130 14.16 17.68 1.27
N ASP A 131 15.29 18.37 1.41
CA ASP A 131 15.45 19.72 0.88
C ASP A 131 15.56 19.73 -0.66
N GLN A 132 15.52 20.93 -1.25
CA GLN A 132 15.53 21.10 -2.70
C GLN A 132 16.82 20.55 -3.34
N ASN A 133 17.96 20.66 -2.68
CA ASN A 133 19.23 20.18 -3.21
C ASN A 133 19.27 18.65 -3.21
N TYR A 134 18.79 18.03 -2.13
CA TYR A 134 18.68 16.58 -2.02
C TYR A 134 17.62 16.02 -2.98
N SER A 135 16.49 16.71 -3.14
CA SER A 135 15.47 16.39 -4.15
C SER A 135 16.04 16.38 -5.58
N ASN A 136 16.84 17.39 -5.94
CA ASN A 136 17.49 17.45 -7.26
C ASN A 136 18.46 16.28 -7.48
N LYS A 137 19.27 15.91 -6.47
CA LYS A 137 20.17 14.75 -6.53
C LYS A 137 19.41 13.43 -6.70
N ILE A 138 18.33 13.24 -5.94
CA ILE A 138 17.47 12.06 -6.05
C ILE A 138 16.85 12.00 -7.46
N THR A 139 16.34 13.12 -7.96
CA THR A 139 15.67 13.19 -9.27
C THR A 139 16.66 12.95 -10.41
N GLU A 140 17.88 13.46 -10.30
CA GLU A 140 18.96 13.21 -11.26
C GLU A 140 19.34 11.72 -11.29
N LYS A 141 19.52 11.08 -10.12
CA LYS A 141 19.77 9.62 -10.04
C LYS A 141 18.64 8.80 -10.66
N ILE A 142 17.40 9.13 -10.32
CA ILE A 142 16.21 8.46 -10.87
C ILE A 142 16.18 8.61 -12.41
N SER A 143 16.50 9.79 -12.93
CA SER A 143 16.52 10.06 -14.38
C SER A 143 17.60 9.25 -15.11
N HIS A 144 18.66 8.85 -14.41
CA HIS A 144 19.71 7.95 -14.92
C HIS A 144 19.45 6.47 -14.58
N GLY A 145 18.27 6.13 -14.04
CA GLY A 145 17.87 4.76 -13.73
C GLY A 145 18.41 4.21 -12.42
N ASP A 146 18.92 5.06 -11.52
CA ASP A 146 19.33 4.69 -10.16
C ASP A 146 18.25 5.11 -9.15
N LEU A 147 17.58 4.12 -8.57
CA LEU A 147 16.52 4.32 -7.56
C LEU A 147 17.02 4.16 -6.12
N SER A 148 18.34 4.01 -5.89
CA SER A 148 18.95 3.74 -4.57
C SER A 148 18.65 4.79 -3.50
N GLU A 149 18.53 6.05 -3.90
CA GLU A 149 18.22 7.15 -2.97
C GLU A 149 16.73 7.52 -2.98
N LYS A 150 15.87 6.70 -3.60
CA LYS A 150 14.44 6.97 -3.65
C LYS A 150 13.85 6.88 -2.24
N PRO A 151 13.39 8.00 -1.65
CA PRO A 151 12.90 8.01 -0.29
C PRO A 151 11.61 7.21 -0.16
N GLY A 152 11.39 6.58 0.99
CA GLY A 152 10.21 5.78 1.24
C GLY A 152 10.13 5.27 2.67
N TRP A 153 8.99 4.69 2.98
CA TRP A 153 8.68 4.10 4.28
C TRP A 153 7.94 2.78 4.07
N VAL A 154 7.78 2.03 5.14
CA VAL A 154 6.87 0.88 5.19
C VAL A 154 5.50 1.35 5.66
N ARG A 155 4.45 0.90 4.98
CA ARG A 155 3.06 1.11 5.37
C ARG A 155 2.41 -0.21 5.76
N LEU A 156 2.12 -0.33 7.06
CA LEU A 156 1.22 -1.34 7.61
C LEU A 156 -0.22 -0.82 7.53
N SER A 157 -1.13 -1.64 6.99
CA SER A 157 -2.55 -1.30 6.89
C SER A 157 -3.36 -2.35 7.64
N LEU A 158 -4.02 -1.92 8.72
CA LEU A 158 -4.88 -2.76 9.54
C LEU A 158 -6.27 -2.82 8.93
N HIS A 159 -6.92 -3.96 9.08
CA HIS A 159 -8.30 -4.17 8.66
C HIS A 159 -9.15 -4.58 9.88
N PRO A 160 -10.41 -4.11 10.01
CA PRO A 160 -11.26 -4.42 11.17
C PRO A 160 -11.53 -5.92 11.38
N THR A 161 -11.28 -6.76 10.38
CA THR A 161 -11.42 -8.22 10.51
C THR A 161 -10.18 -8.91 11.08
N MET A 162 -9.06 -8.21 11.24
CA MET A 162 -7.87 -8.78 11.86
C MET A 162 -8.11 -9.02 13.35
N SER A 163 -7.64 -10.14 13.85
CA SER A 163 -7.59 -10.48 15.28
C SER A 163 -6.43 -9.78 16.00
N ASN A 164 -6.48 -9.75 17.34
CA ASN A 164 -5.38 -9.20 18.12
C ASN A 164 -4.11 -10.04 17.95
N ASP A 165 -4.26 -11.36 17.88
CA ASP A 165 -3.14 -12.29 17.72
C ASP A 165 -2.42 -12.08 16.38
N GLU A 166 -3.15 -11.84 15.29
CA GLU A 166 -2.54 -11.47 14.00
C GLU A 166 -1.76 -10.16 14.10
N VAL A 167 -2.30 -9.16 14.81
CA VAL A 167 -1.59 -7.87 14.98
C VAL A 167 -0.35 -8.01 15.86
N TYR A 168 -0.41 -8.78 16.95
CA TYR A 168 0.77 -9.09 17.77
C TYR A 168 1.81 -9.92 17.01
N PHE A 169 1.37 -10.86 16.17
CA PHE A 169 2.26 -11.61 15.28
C PHE A 169 2.98 -10.66 14.32
N ILE A 170 2.26 -9.71 13.71
CA ILE A 170 2.84 -8.72 12.80
C ILE A 170 3.85 -7.82 13.51
N THR A 171 3.51 -7.26 14.66
CA THR A 171 4.43 -6.36 15.40
C THR A 171 5.65 -7.11 15.93
N SER A 172 5.48 -8.35 16.36
CA SER A 172 6.59 -9.23 16.77
C SER A 172 7.51 -9.56 15.60
N ALA A 173 6.96 -9.88 14.43
CA ALA A 173 7.73 -10.13 13.21
C ALA A 173 8.53 -8.90 12.76
N ILE A 174 7.95 -7.69 12.86
CA ILE A 174 8.67 -6.43 12.61
C ILE A 174 9.84 -6.30 13.59
N LYS A 175 9.59 -6.48 14.89
CA LYS A 175 10.62 -6.38 15.93
C LYS A 175 11.76 -7.38 15.70
N GLU A 176 11.44 -8.65 15.43
CA GLU A 176 12.42 -9.69 15.18
C GLU A 176 13.23 -9.43 13.91
N THR A 177 12.59 -8.93 12.85
CA THR A 177 13.28 -8.53 11.61
C THR A 177 14.29 -7.42 11.86
N ILE A 178 13.92 -6.41 12.64
CA ILE A 178 14.82 -5.30 13.00
C ILE A 178 16.00 -5.81 13.84
N LEU A 179 15.73 -6.67 14.83
CA LEU A 179 16.77 -7.22 15.71
C LEU A 179 17.78 -8.10 14.96
N ASN A 180 17.36 -8.81 13.92
CA ASN A 180 18.20 -9.73 13.16
C ASN A 180 18.71 -9.16 11.83
N ILE A 181 18.51 -7.86 11.57
CA ILE A 181 18.74 -7.28 10.24
C ILE A 181 20.19 -7.46 9.78
N ASP A 182 21.17 -7.36 10.67
CA ASP A 182 22.62 -7.49 10.37
C ASP A 182 22.99 -8.86 9.80
N VAL A 183 22.19 -9.89 10.11
CA VAL A 183 22.36 -11.23 9.60
C VAL A 183 21.48 -11.42 8.38
N TRP A 184 20.18 -11.11 8.49
CA TRP A 184 19.20 -11.42 7.44
C TRP A 184 19.35 -10.58 6.19
N ASN A 185 19.90 -9.36 6.26
CA ASN A 185 20.18 -8.56 5.06
C ASN A 185 21.13 -9.28 4.08
N LYS A 186 22.01 -10.14 4.59
CA LYS A 186 23.03 -10.84 3.80
C LYS A 186 22.42 -11.91 2.91
N ASP A 187 21.17 -12.28 3.11
CA ASP A 187 20.46 -13.24 2.27
C ASP A 187 19.89 -12.59 1.00
N TYR A 188 20.00 -11.27 0.86
CA TYR A 188 19.37 -10.51 -0.22
C TYR A 188 20.39 -9.76 -1.08
N ASN A 189 20.05 -9.59 -2.35
CA ASN A 189 20.72 -8.68 -3.28
C ASN A 189 19.78 -7.53 -3.61
N TYR A 190 20.32 -6.31 -3.67
CA TYR A 190 19.58 -5.12 -4.05
C TYR A 190 19.73 -4.82 -5.54
N ASP A 191 18.62 -4.56 -6.22
CA ASP A 191 18.60 -4.07 -7.60
C ASP A 191 18.28 -2.56 -7.61
N ILE A 192 19.28 -1.76 -7.98
CA ILE A 192 19.19 -0.31 -8.02
C ILE A 192 18.21 0.20 -9.10
N HIS A 193 17.96 -0.58 -10.15
CA HIS A 193 17.15 -0.14 -11.29
C HIS A 193 15.66 -0.33 -11.02
N THR A 194 15.30 -1.38 -10.28
CA THR A 194 13.90 -1.66 -9.90
C THR A 194 13.57 -1.16 -8.50
N ASN A 195 14.60 -0.88 -7.69
CA ASN A 195 14.51 -0.61 -6.26
C ASN A 195 14.02 -1.81 -5.44
N GLU A 196 14.22 -3.02 -5.94
CA GLU A 196 13.72 -4.25 -5.32
C GLU A 196 14.85 -5.05 -4.65
N PHE A 197 14.47 -5.89 -3.68
CA PHE A 197 15.36 -6.84 -3.05
C PHE A 197 14.95 -8.26 -3.44
N PHE A 198 15.93 -9.06 -3.85
CA PHE A 198 15.75 -10.44 -4.25
C PHE A 198 16.52 -11.35 -3.31
N HIS A 199 15.90 -12.44 -2.86
CA HIS A 199 16.60 -13.43 -2.05
C HIS A 199 17.64 -14.13 -2.92
N LYS A 200 18.83 -14.42 -2.39
CA LYS A 200 19.94 -15.03 -3.16
C LYS A 200 19.61 -16.40 -3.73
N SER A 201 18.66 -17.12 -3.13
CA SER A 201 18.16 -18.41 -3.63
C SER A 201 17.05 -18.27 -4.68
N GLN A 202 16.52 -17.07 -4.91
CA GLN A 202 15.45 -16.83 -5.87
C GLN A 202 16.01 -17.09 -7.27
N SER A 203 15.50 -18.10 -7.95
CA SER A 203 16.04 -18.55 -9.23
C SER A 203 15.25 -17.95 -10.39
N ALA A 204 15.86 -17.87 -11.58
CA ALA A 204 15.17 -17.46 -12.80
C ALA A 204 13.91 -18.31 -13.09
N ASN A 205 13.85 -19.55 -12.58
CA ASN A 205 12.72 -20.46 -12.76
C ASN A 205 11.45 -20.01 -12.03
N ASP A 206 11.54 -19.20 -10.97
CA ASP A 206 10.36 -18.69 -10.27
C ASP A 206 9.54 -17.76 -11.17
N PHE A 207 10.20 -17.00 -12.05
CA PHE A 207 9.54 -16.17 -13.04
C PHE A 207 8.87 -16.99 -14.15
N ASP A 208 9.44 -18.14 -14.52
CA ASP A 208 8.83 -19.02 -15.52
C ASP A 208 7.58 -19.73 -14.99
N PHE A 209 7.47 -19.94 -13.68
CA PHE A 209 6.22 -20.38 -13.07
C PHE A 209 5.13 -19.30 -13.13
N ILE A 210 5.47 -18.04 -12.82
CA ILE A 210 4.53 -16.91 -12.91
C ILE A 210 4.06 -16.70 -14.34
N LYS A 211 4.94 -16.84 -15.35
CA LYS A 211 4.56 -16.78 -16.77
C LYS A 211 3.51 -17.82 -17.18
N LYS A 212 3.35 -18.94 -16.44
CA LYS A 212 2.32 -19.94 -16.73
C LYS A 212 0.94 -19.57 -16.20
N TRP A 213 0.84 -18.59 -15.31
CA TRP A 213 -0.43 -18.14 -14.74
C TRP A 213 -1.16 -17.14 -15.64
N PHE A 214 -0.44 -16.53 -16.59
CA PHE A 214 -0.94 -15.57 -17.56
C PHE A 214 -0.87 -16.15 -18.97
#